data_AF-A0A0D6P3W0-F1
#
_entry.id   AF-A0A0D6P3W0-F1
#
_cell.length_a   1.000
_cell.length_b   1.000
_cell.length_c   1.000
_cell.angle_alpha   90.00
_cell.angle_beta   90.00
_cell.angle_gamma   90.00
#
_symmetry.space_group_name_H-M   'P 1'
#
loop_
_entity.id
_entity.type
_entity.pdbx_description
1 polymer ?
#
loop_
_entity_poly.entity_id
_entity_poly.type
_entity_poly.pdbx_seq_one_letter_code
_entity_poly.pdbx_strand_id
1 'polypeptide(L)' 'MGLTPKEKEWADKARRFLKAELKRAGVTYAELARRLNEHGLEGETEASVNSKLVRGTFAVTFFLACLAVLELEGVALNDL' A
#
# COMPACT_ATOMS: atom_id res chain seq x y z
N MET A 1 -18.43 13.84 3.17
CA MET A 1 -18.09 13.73 4.61
C MET A 1 -16.65 13.24 4.68
N GLY A 2 -15.77 13.92 5.43
CA GLY A 2 -14.36 13.51 5.57
C GLY A 2 -14.20 12.41 6.61
N LEU A 3 -13.05 11.73 6.59
CA LEU A 3 -12.67 10.73 7.59
C LEU A 3 -12.69 11.33 9.00
N THR A 4 -13.23 10.58 9.95
CA THR A 4 -13.12 10.82 11.39
C THR A 4 -11.64 10.75 11.84
N PRO A 5 -11.31 11.30 13.02
CA PRO A 5 -9.95 11.19 13.56
C PRO A 5 -9.45 9.74 13.65
N LYS A 6 -10.32 8.79 14.02
CA LYS A 6 -9.95 7.39 14.16
C LYS A 6 -9.69 6.71 12.82
N GLU A 7 -10.49 7.03 11.80
CA GLU A 7 -10.23 6.54 10.44
C GLU A 7 -8.93 7.12 9.86
N LYS A 8 -8.59 8.37 10.17
CA LYS A 8 -7.29 8.97 9.80
C LYS A 8 -6.11 8.26 10.48
N GLU A 9 -6.24 7.90 11.75
CA GLU A 9 -5.23 7.11 12.46
C GLU A 9 -4.98 5.77 11.73
N TRP A 10 -6.04 5.04 11.37
CA TRP A 10 -5.91 3.78 10.66
C TRP A 10 -5.33 3.92 9.25
N ALA A 11 -5.73 4.96 8.50
CA ALA A 11 -5.13 5.30 7.21
C ALA A 11 -3.62 5.58 7.35
N ASP A 12 -3.23 6.27 8.41
CA ASP A 12 -1.83 6.57 8.71
C ASP A 12 -1.02 5.33 9.08
N LYS A 13 -1.58 4.40 9.86
CA LYS A 13 -0.97 3.11 10.17
C LYS A 13 -0.77 2.27 8.92
N ALA A 14 -1.82 2.08 8.12
CA ALA A 14 -1.77 1.27 6.91
C ALA A 14 -0.74 1.78 5.88
N ARG A 15 -0.68 3.10 5.63
CA ARG A 15 0.32 3.66 4.71
C ARG A 15 1.75 3.55 5.24
N ARG A 16 1.96 3.68 6.56
CA ARG A 16 3.28 3.55 7.18
C ARG A 16 3.79 2.12 7.10
N PHE A 17 2.91 1.16 7.38
CA PHE A 17 3.19 -0.27 7.23
C PHE A 17 3.64 -0.58 5.80
N LEU A 18 2.84 -0.24 4.78
CA LEU A 18 3.23 -0.50 3.38
C LEU A 18 4.56 0.17 3.00
N LYS A 19 4.81 1.41 3.43
CA LYS A 19 6.10 2.09 3.17
C LYS A 19 7.27 1.37 3.84
N ALA A 20 7.09 0.85 5.05
CA ALA A 20 8.11 0.10 5.76
C ALA A 20 8.40 -1.25 5.08
N GLU A 21 7.37 -1.96 4.62
CA GLU A 21 7.53 -3.22 3.88
C GLU A 21 8.23 -3.00 2.54
N LEU A 22 7.84 -1.97 1.78
CA LEU A 22 8.53 -1.61 0.53
C LEU A 22 10.01 -1.34 0.75
N LYS A 23 10.34 -0.60 1.83
CA LYS A 23 11.73 -0.35 2.21
C LYS A 23 12.47 -1.62 2.60
N ARG A 24 11.84 -2.52 3.37
CA ARG A 24 12.42 -3.82 3.76
C ARG A 24 12.68 -4.72 2.56
N ALA A 25 11.76 -4.74 1.60
CA ALA A 25 11.88 -5.50 0.35
C ALA A 25 12.82 -4.84 -0.68
N GLY A 26 13.32 -3.62 -0.44
CA GLY A 26 14.11 -2.87 -1.43
C GLY A 26 13.33 -2.49 -2.69
N VAL A 27 12.00 -2.43 -2.60
CA VAL A 27 11.10 -2.19 -3.73
C VAL A 27 10.76 -0.70 -3.84
N THR A 28 11.04 -0.12 -5.01
CA THR A 28 10.66 1.26 -5.33
C THR A 28 9.18 1.35 -5.70
N TYR A 29 8.61 2.56 -5.74
CA TYR A 29 7.22 2.73 -6.19
C TYR A 29 7.02 2.38 -7.66
N ALA A 30 8.01 2.65 -8.51
CA ALA A 30 8.00 2.23 -9.92
C ALA A 30 7.98 0.70 -10.04
N GLU A 31 8.80 0.01 -9.24
CA GLU A 31 8.86 -1.45 -9.22
C GLU A 31 7.56 -2.06 -8.65
N LEU A 32 7.01 -1.48 -7.59
CA LEU A 32 5.72 -1.90 -7.06
C LEU A 32 4.62 -1.76 -8.12
N ALA A 33 4.57 -0.61 -8.82
CA ALA A 33 3.61 -0.40 -9.90
C ALA A 33 3.76 -1.48 -10.99
N ARG A 34 4.99 -1.78 -11.42
CA ARG A 34 5.26 -2.85 -12.39
C ARG A 34 4.70 -4.20 -11.92
N ARG A 35 5.04 -4.63 -10.70
CA ARG A 35 4.57 -5.90 -10.13
C ARG A 35 3.05 -5.97 -10.00
N LEU A 36 2.42 -4.86 -9.60
CA LEU A 36 0.96 -4.78 -9.49
C LEU A 36 0.27 -4.98 -10.84
N ASN A 37 0.80 -4.35 -11.91
CA ASN A 37 0.28 -4.57 -13.27
C ASN A 37 0.48 -6.02 -13.73
N GLU A 38 1.65 -6.62 -13.47
CA GLU A 38 1.92 -8.03 -13.78
C GLU A 38 1.01 -8.99 -13.02
N HIS A 39 0.57 -8.58 -11.82
CA HIS A 39 -0.41 -9.31 -11.01
C HIS A 39 -1.87 -9.08 -11.45
N GLY A 40 -2.12 -8.30 -12.49
CA GLY A 40 -3.47 -8.02 -13.02
C GLY A 40 -4.16 -6.80 -12.41
N LEU A 41 -3.49 -6.02 -11.55
CA LEU A 41 -3.96 -4.71 -11.10
C LEU A 41 -3.52 -3.64 -12.11
N GLU A 42 -4.13 -3.68 -13.29
CA GLU A 42 -3.76 -2.86 -14.45
C GLU A 42 -3.97 -1.35 -14.19
N GLY A 43 -3.11 -0.53 -14.80
CA GLY A 43 -3.19 0.94 -14.75
C GLY A 43 -2.46 1.56 -13.55
N GLU A 44 -1.74 0.77 -12.77
CA GLU A 44 -0.89 1.30 -11.70
C GLU A 44 0.36 1.97 -12.28
N THR A 45 0.60 3.21 -11.90
CA THR A 45 1.82 3.96 -12.20
C THR A 45 2.52 4.36 -10.90
N GLU A 46 3.81 4.69 -10.96
CA GLU A 46 4.57 5.21 -9.82
C GLU A 46 3.86 6.39 -9.15
N ALA A 47 3.35 7.33 -9.96
CA ALA A 47 2.61 8.50 -9.46
C ALA A 47 1.30 8.10 -8.76
N SER A 48 0.60 7.10 -9.28
CA SER A 48 -0.64 6.61 -8.68
C SER A 48 -0.39 5.90 -7.34
N VAL A 49 0.66 5.07 -7.25
CA VAL A 49 1.10 4.40 -6.03
C VAL A 49 1.50 5.44 -4.98
N ASN A 50 2.33 6.41 -5.37
CA ASN A 50 2.74 7.51 -4.49
C ASN A 50 1.51 8.28 -3.97
N SER A 51 0.57 8.64 -4.84
CA SER A 51 -0.63 9.37 -4.46
C SER A 51 -1.50 8.59 -3.46
N LYS A 52 -1.65 7.27 -3.64
CA LYS A 52 -2.34 6.38 -2.69
C LYS A 52 -1.65 6.37 -1.33
N LEU A 53 -0.32 6.22 -1.31
CA LEU A 53 0.48 6.18 -0.08
C LEU A 53 0.64 7.54 0.62
N VAL A 54 0.55 8.65 -0.12
CA VAL A 54 0.52 10.01 0.45
C VAL A 54 -0.82 10.27 1.10
N ARG A 55 -1.93 9.99 0.38
CA ARG A 55 -3.29 10.20 0.87
C ARG A 55 -3.63 9.28 2.05
N GLY A 56 -3.06 8.07 2.07
CA GLY A 56 -3.28 7.08 3.13
C GLY A 56 -4.58 6.29 3.02
N THR A 57 -5.46 6.67 2.09
CA THR A 57 -6.67 5.91 1.78
C THR A 57 -6.56 5.29 0.40
N PHE A 58 -6.71 3.98 0.33
CA PHE A 58 -6.71 3.19 -0.89
C PHE A 58 -7.70 2.03 -0.73
N ALA A 59 -8.13 1.45 -1.85
CA ALA A 59 -9.00 0.29 -1.81
C ALA A 59 -8.29 -0.88 -1.11
N VAL A 60 -9.05 -1.69 -0.39
CA VAL A 60 -8.51 -2.92 0.24
C VAL A 60 -7.92 -3.87 -0.80
N THR A 61 -8.46 -3.88 -2.03
CA THR A 61 -7.91 -4.66 -3.15
C THR A 61 -6.49 -4.25 -3.50
N PHE A 62 -6.17 -2.95 -3.52
CA PHE A 62 -4.81 -2.45 -3.71
C PHE A 62 -3.90 -2.89 -2.55
N PHE A 63 -4.37 -2.77 -1.30
CA PHE A 63 -3.58 -3.18 -0.14
C PHE A 63 -3.23 -4.67 -0.19
N LEU A 64 -4.21 -5.54 -0.43
CA LEU A 64 -4.01 -6.99 -0.53
C LEU A 64 -3.10 -7.36 -1.70
N ALA A 65 -3.26 -6.69 -2.85
CA ALA A 65 -2.36 -6.88 -3.99
C ALA A 65 -0.92 -6.49 -3.64
N CYS A 66 -0.71 -5.39 -2.91
CA CYS A 66 0.62 -5.03 -2.40
C CYS A 66 1.22 -6.13 -1.52
N LEU A 67 0.44 -6.72 -0.60
CA LEU A 67 0.94 -7.83 0.23
C LEU A 67 1.32 -9.03 -0.64
N ALA A 68 0.49 -9.39 -1.61
CA ALA A 68 0.72 -10.52 -2.50
C ALA A 68 2.00 -10.34 -3.35
N VAL A 69 2.19 -9.19 -3.99
CA VAL A 69 3.36 -8.94 -4.85
C VAL A 69 4.66 -8.66 -4.08
N LEU A 70 4.55 -8.43 -2.77
CA LEU A 70 5.66 -8.35 -1.83
C LEU A 70 5.90 -9.69 -1.11
N GLU A 71 5.12 -10.73 -1.43
CA GLU A 71 5.21 -12.07 -0.83
C GLU A 71 5.09 -12.06 0.69
N LEU A 72 4.24 -11.17 1.22
CA LEU A 72 3.96 -11.07 2.65
C LEU A 72 2.86 -12.06 3.05
N GLU A 73 3.07 -12.78 4.15
CA GLU A 73 2.08 -13.72 4.71
C GLU A 73 0.83 -13.00 5.23
N GLY A 74 0.95 -11.74 5.62
CA GLY A 74 -0.16 -10.93 6.10
C GLY A 74 0.27 -9.64 6.77
N VAL A 75 -0.64 -9.08 7.57
CA VAL A 75 -0.41 -7.93 8.43
C VAL A 75 -0.87 -8.28 9.85
N ALA A 76 0.00 -8.17 10.85
CA ALA A 76 -0.40 -8.27 12.23
C ALA A 76 -0.78 -6.88 12.76
N LEU A 77 -1.79 -6.80 13.64
CA LEU A 77 -2.19 -5.52 14.24
C LEU A 77 -1.07 -4.87 15.07
N ASN A 78 -0.12 -5.66 15.56
CA ASN A 78 1.05 -5.16 16.29
C ASN A 78 2.05 -4.44 15.37
N ASP A 79 1.97 -4.66 14.06
CA ASP A 79 2.82 -4.01 13.06
C ASP A 79 2.23 -2.67 12.54
N LEU A 80 1.03 -2.29 13.02
CA LEU A 80 0.25 -1.13 12.58
C LEU A 80 0.32 0.07 13.54
#